data_AF-A0A0D1K8D9-F1
#
_entry.id   AF-A0A0D1K8D9-F1
#
_cell.length_a   1.000
_cell.length_b   1.000
_cell.length_c   1.000
_cell.angle_alpha   90.00
_cell.angle_beta   90.00
_cell.angle_gamma   90.00
#
_symmetry.space_group_name_H-M   'P 1'
#
loop_
_entity.id
_entity.type
_entity.pdbx_description
1 polymer ?
#
loop_
_entity_poly.entity_id
_entity_poly.type
_entity_poly.pdbx_seq_one_letter_code
_entity_poly.pdbx_strand_id
1 'polypeptide(L)'
;MGAAVLVSGAVPAAAQVSAAGDPFASDPTGIVADPCPAHPKVGWTEQQLHNLTRDFGQLCRYRAANAALTERPRVVFAGDSITDNWINVDPAFFTNGVIDRGIGGQTSPQLLVRFRQDVIDLHPQAVHIMIGTNDIAGNTGAATIETVEGHIASMAELARAHGIRVILASVPPAGAFPWAKDKQPVPQIAALNAWIREYAQREGFTYVDYHPVLDDGHGAMKPGLASDGVHPTAAGYAAMRPVAEAAIRRALGKRGAGR
;
A
#
# COMPACT_ATOMS: atom_id res chain seq x y z
N MET A 1 12.33 -9.90 -57.92
CA MET A 1 12.44 -10.70 -56.68
C MET A 1 13.70 -10.26 -55.96
N GLY A 2 13.59 -9.43 -54.94
CA GLY A 2 14.73 -9.00 -54.11
C GLY A 2 14.55 -9.61 -52.72
N ALA A 3 15.45 -10.51 -52.33
CA ALA A 3 15.44 -11.10 -51.00
C ALA A 3 16.04 -10.09 -50.01
N ALA A 4 15.22 -9.58 -49.08
CA ALA A 4 15.70 -8.83 -47.94
C ALA A 4 16.28 -9.81 -46.92
N VAL A 5 17.60 -9.77 -46.73
CA VAL A 5 18.29 -10.49 -45.66
C VAL A 5 18.06 -9.72 -44.36
N LEU A 6 17.19 -10.25 -43.50
CA LEU A 6 17.05 -9.80 -42.12
C LEU A 6 18.27 -10.28 -41.33
N VAL A 7 19.22 -9.38 -41.08
CA VAL A 7 20.30 -9.61 -40.13
C VAL A 7 19.73 -9.41 -38.72
N SER A 8 19.41 -10.50 -38.03
CA SER A 8 19.08 -10.48 -36.61
C SER A 8 20.36 -10.25 -35.80
N GLY A 9 20.73 -8.98 -35.60
CA GLY A 9 21.75 -8.63 -34.61
C GLY A 9 21.22 -8.98 -33.22
N ALA A 10 21.90 -9.86 -32.49
CA ALA A 10 21.60 -10.10 -31.09
C ALA A 10 21.86 -8.80 -30.32
N VAL A 11 20.80 -8.14 -29.86
CA VAL A 11 20.93 -7.02 -28.92
C VAL A 11 21.41 -7.62 -27.60
N PRO A 12 22.56 -7.19 -27.07
CA PRO A 12 22.98 -7.66 -25.75
C PRO A 12 21.91 -7.28 -24.74
N ALA A 13 21.45 -8.26 -23.95
CA ALA A 13 20.47 -8.03 -22.90
C ALA A 13 21.12 -7.21 -21.77
N ALA A 14 21.15 -5.89 -21.91
CA ALA A 14 21.48 -5.00 -20.80
C ALA A 14 20.26 -4.95 -19.86
N ALA A 15 20.22 -5.86 -18.89
CA ALA A 15 19.08 -6.03 -17.98
C ALA A 15 19.10 -5.05 -16.78
N GLN A 16 20.21 -4.36 -16.53
CA GLN A 16 20.38 -3.50 -15.35
C GLN A 16 20.33 -2.02 -15.69
N VAL A 17 19.34 -1.32 -15.13
CA VAL A 17 19.31 0.14 -15.07
C VAL A 17 20.27 0.58 -13.96
N SER A 18 21.21 1.48 -14.24
CA SER A 18 22.08 2.08 -13.20
C SER A 18 21.33 3.19 -12.46
N ALA A 19 21.34 3.16 -11.12
CA ALA A 19 20.79 4.21 -10.28
C ALA A 19 21.91 4.90 -9.50
N ALA A 20 21.87 6.23 -9.40
CA ALA A 20 22.87 6.98 -8.65
C ALA A 20 22.81 6.64 -7.15
N GLY A 21 23.98 6.48 -6.52
CA GLY A 21 24.08 6.21 -5.09
C GLY A 21 23.72 4.78 -4.67
N ASP A 22 23.56 3.84 -5.61
CA ASP A 22 23.36 2.42 -5.30
C ASP A 22 24.62 1.81 -4.65
N PRO A 23 24.57 1.42 -3.36
CA PRO A 23 25.73 0.88 -2.65
C PRO A 23 26.15 -0.50 -3.20
N PHE A 24 25.29 -1.19 -3.95
CA PHE A 24 25.54 -2.51 -4.52
C PHE A 24 25.81 -2.49 -6.02
N ALA A 25 26.02 -1.32 -6.63
CA ALA A 25 26.27 -1.21 -8.07
C ALA A 25 27.50 -2.01 -8.56
N SER A 26 28.44 -2.32 -7.67
CA SER A 26 29.65 -3.12 -7.95
C SER A 26 29.68 -4.46 -7.22
N ASP A 27 28.57 -4.84 -6.56
CA ASP A 27 28.49 -6.09 -5.81
C ASP A 27 28.53 -7.30 -6.77
N PRO A 28 29.43 -8.28 -6.55
CA PRO A 28 29.57 -9.41 -7.45
C PRO A 28 28.58 -10.54 -7.16
N THR A 29 27.83 -10.51 -6.03
CA THR A 29 27.00 -11.64 -5.58
C THR A 29 25.50 -11.44 -5.85
N GLY A 30 25.02 -10.20 -5.94
CA GLY A 30 23.64 -9.83 -6.23
C GLY A 30 22.63 -10.10 -5.10
N ILE A 31 22.88 -11.11 -4.25
CA ILE A 31 22.19 -11.37 -3.00
C ILE A 31 23.17 -11.08 -1.85
N VAL A 32 22.80 -10.14 -0.99
CA VAL A 32 23.64 -9.63 0.10
C VAL A 32 22.95 -9.81 1.46
N ALA A 33 23.74 -9.89 2.53
CA ALA A 33 23.23 -10.12 3.88
C ALA A 33 22.40 -8.94 4.42
N ASP A 34 22.80 -7.71 4.09
CA ASP A 34 22.03 -6.50 4.40
C ASP A 34 21.91 -5.63 3.15
N PRO A 35 20.78 -5.70 2.41
CA PRO A 35 20.57 -4.84 1.24
C PRO A 35 20.20 -3.39 1.59
N CYS A 36 20.17 -3.01 2.87
CA CYS A 36 19.80 -1.66 3.32
C CYS A 36 20.86 -1.00 4.24
N PRO A 37 22.16 -1.02 3.89
CA PRO A 37 23.20 -0.52 4.80
C PRO A 37 23.12 1.01 4.98
N ALA A 38 22.67 1.72 3.94
CA ALA A 38 22.32 3.13 3.98
C ALA A 38 21.39 3.47 2.82
N HIS A 39 20.34 4.26 3.08
CA HIS A 39 19.58 4.87 1.99
C HIS A 39 20.42 5.96 1.30
N PRO A 40 20.39 6.03 -0.05
CA PRO A 40 21.11 7.07 -0.76
C PRO A 40 20.56 8.45 -0.36
N LYS A 41 21.46 9.39 -0.04
CA LYS A 41 21.10 10.80 0.21
C LYS A 41 21.11 11.57 -1.10
N VAL A 42 20.10 11.32 -1.93
CA VAL A 42 19.98 11.88 -3.28
C VAL A 42 18.75 12.79 -3.39
N GLY A 43 18.63 13.51 -4.50
CA GLY A 43 17.43 14.31 -4.82
C GLY A 43 16.19 13.44 -4.94
N TRP A 44 15.01 14.08 -4.97
CA TRP A 44 13.73 13.37 -5.01
C TRP A 44 13.59 12.47 -6.24
N THR A 45 13.96 12.96 -7.42
CA THR A 45 13.89 12.20 -8.68
C THR A 45 14.80 10.98 -8.65
N GLU A 46 16.03 11.14 -8.17
CA GLU A 46 16.99 10.03 -8.03
C GLU A 46 16.51 9.03 -6.98
N GLN A 47 15.91 9.49 -5.89
CA GLN A 47 15.34 8.62 -4.86
C GLN A 47 14.17 7.81 -5.40
N GLN A 48 13.30 8.41 -6.21
CA GLN A 48 12.21 7.68 -6.86
C GLN A 48 12.73 6.63 -7.84
N LEU A 49 13.72 6.98 -8.66
CA LEU A 49 14.34 6.02 -9.57
C LEU A 49 14.99 4.87 -8.78
N HIS A 50 15.68 5.18 -7.69
CA HIS A 50 16.25 4.17 -6.80
C HIS A 50 15.17 3.26 -6.24
N ASN A 51 14.08 3.81 -5.68
CA ASN A 51 12.98 3.00 -5.17
C ASN A 51 12.41 2.11 -6.28
N LEU A 52 12.11 2.65 -7.46
CA LEU A 52 11.50 1.86 -8.55
C LEU A 52 12.43 0.76 -9.11
N THR A 53 13.75 0.93 -9.03
CA THR A 53 14.72 0.03 -9.69
C THR A 53 15.57 -0.83 -8.75
N ARG A 54 15.60 -0.52 -7.45
CA ARG A 54 16.43 -1.20 -6.43
C ARG A 54 15.66 -1.65 -5.21
N ASP A 55 14.69 -0.84 -4.77
CA ASP A 55 13.89 -1.15 -3.60
C ASP A 55 12.40 -0.93 -3.90
N PHE A 56 11.87 -1.69 -4.86
CA PHE A 56 10.52 -1.48 -5.42
C PHE A 56 9.43 -1.48 -4.36
N GLY A 57 9.53 -2.41 -3.40
CA GLY A 57 8.64 -2.47 -2.23
C GLY A 57 9.03 -1.51 -1.10
N GLN A 58 10.15 -0.79 -1.19
CA GLN A 58 10.74 0.00 -0.10
C GLN A 58 10.95 -0.83 1.17
N LEU A 59 11.46 -2.06 1.02
CA LEU A 59 11.73 -3.01 2.10
C LEU A 59 12.66 -2.43 3.17
N CYS A 60 13.52 -1.48 2.81
CA CYS A 60 14.40 -0.82 3.78
C CYS A 60 13.63 0.08 4.76
N ARG A 61 12.48 0.67 4.36
CA ARG A 61 11.74 1.68 5.14
C ARG A 61 11.41 1.23 6.55
N TYR A 62 10.91 0.00 6.71
CA TYR A 62 10.48 -0.53 8.00
C TYR A 62 11.37 -1.65 8.54
N ARG A 63 12.45 -2.05 7.86
CA ARG A 63 13.28 -3.18 8.30
C ARG A 63 13.77 -3.04 9.74
N ALA A 64 14.38 -1.89 10.08
CA ALA A 64 14.86 -1.63 11.44
C ALA A 64 13.70 -1.58 12.45
N ALA A 65 12.58 -0.94 12.08
CA ALA A 65 11.40 -0.86 12.93
C ALA A 65 10.73 -2.22 13.19
N ASN A 66 10.74 -3.12 12.20
CA ASN A 66 10.27 -4.50 12.30
C ASN A 66 11.15 -5.30 13.26
N ALA A 67 12.48 -5.22 13.08
CA ALA A 67 13.45 -5.91 13.93
C ALA A 67 13.43 -5.43 15.39
N ALA A 68 13.02 -4.18 15.63
CA ALA A 68 12.94 -3.60 16.98
C ALA A 68 11.65 -3.97 17.74
N LEU A 69 10.68 -4.68 17.12
CA LEU A 69 9.46 -5.10 17.81
C LEU A 69 9.77 -6.16 18.86
N THR A 70 9.41 -5.88 20.11
CA THR A 70 9.57 -6.81 21.24
C THR A 70 8.33 -7.69 21.46
N GLU A 71 7.19 -7.31 20.90
CA GLU A 71 5.91 -8.00 21.03
C GLU A 71 5.21 -8.13 19.69
N ARG A 72 4.44 -9.21 19.54
CA ARG A 72 3.56 -9.44 18.39
C ARG A 72 2.52 -8.31 18.30
N PRO A 73 2.42 -7.57 17.19
CA PRO A 73 1.40 -6.54 17.03
C PRO A 73 -0.01 -7.12 17.11
N ARG A 74 -0.93 -6.34 17.66
CA ARG A 74 -2.37 -6.63 17.57
C ARG A 74 -2.88 -6.39 16.16
N VAL A 75 -2.57 -5.23 15.57
CA VAL A 75 -3.02 -4.86 14.23
C VAL A 75 -1.90 -4.17 13.47
N VAL A 76 -1.68 -4.58 12.23
CA VAL A 76 -0.86 -3.83 11.26
C VAL A 76 -1.78 -3.03 10.36
N PHE A 77 -1.53 -1.73 10.23
CA PHE A 77 -2.14 -0.87 9.21
C PHE A 77 -1.22 -0.80 8.00
N ALA A 78 -1.60 -1.52 6.95
CA ALA A 78 -0.88 -1.60 5.68
C ALA A 78 -1.55 -0.70 4.63
N GLY A 79 -0.77 0.18 4.01
CA GLY A 79 -1.31 1.07 2.99
C GLY A 79 -0.30 2.04 2.39
N ASP A 80 -0.82 3.14 1.86
CA ASP A 80 -0.08 4.19 1.17
C ASP A 80 0.14 5.44 2.06
N SER A 81 0.23 6.63 1.44
CA SER A 81 0.39 7.92 2.12
C SER A 81 -0.72 8.26 3.09
N ILE A 82 -1.95 7.78 2.87
CA ILE A 82 -3.06 8.01 3.80
C ILE A 82 -2.81 7.24 5.10
N THR A 83 -2.13 6.10 5.03
CA THR A 83 -1.76 5.33 6.22
C THR A 83 -0.49 5.90 6.86
N ASP A 84 0.55 6.19 6.06
CA ASP A 84 1.86 6.75 6.49
C ASP A 84 1.69 8.11 7.23
N ASN A 85 0.74 8.94 6.77
CA ASN A 85 0.48 10.23 7.40
C ASN A 85 -0.31 10.10 8.70
N TRP A 86 -1.12 9.04 8.88
CA TRP A 86 -2.01 8.93 10.02
C TRP A 86 -1.24 8.86 11.35
N ILE A 87 -0.14 8.09 11.42
CA ILE A 87 0.64 7.99 12.67
C ILE A 87 1.25 9.32 13.11
N ASN A 88 1.56 10.20 12.16
CA ASN A 88 2.10 11.52 12.45
C ASN A 88 1.03 12.51 12.94
N VAL A 89 -0.23 12.29 12.56
CA VAL A 89 -1.36 13.16 12.92
C VAL A 89 -2.09 12.69 14.18
N ASP A 90 -2.24 11.37 14.36
CA ASP A 90 -2.85 10.75 15.53
C ASP A 90 -1.99 9.59 16.06
N PRO A 91 -0.84 9.89 16.68
CA PRO A 91 0.05 8.86 17.23
C PRO A 91 -0.63 8.04 18.33
N ALA A 92 -1.65 8.58 19.01
CA ALA A 92 -2.38 7.87 20.06
C ALA A 92 -3.19 6.69 19.51
N PHE A 93 -3.59 6.73 18.24
CA PHE A 93 -4.25 5.60 17.57
C PHE A 93 -3.29 4.41 17.36
N PHE A 94 -2.00 4.67 17.14
CA PHE A 94 -0.96 3.66 16.92
C PHE A 94 -0.25 3.25 18.21
N THR A 95 -1.06 3.00 19.24
CA THR A 95 -0.62 2.48 20.54
C THR A 95 -1.25 1.12 20.80
N ASN A 96 -0.90 0.46 21.91
CA ASN A 96 -1.51 -0.81 22.33
C ASN A 96 -1.47 -1.92 21.25
N GLY A 97 -0.33 -2.04 20.57
CA GLY A 97 -0.08 -3.04 19.54
C GLY A 97 -0.69 -2.74 18.18
N VAL A 98 -1.23 -1.54 17.94
CA VAL A 98 -1.57 -1.07 16.60
C VAL A 98 -0.35 -0.38 16.00
N ILE A 99 0.14 -0.85 14.85
CA ILE A 99 1.33 -0.30 14.21
C ILE A 99 1.06 0.14 12.78
N ASP A 100 1.75 1.21 12.37
CA ASP A 100 1.71 1.77 11.02
C ASP A 100 2.75 1.11 10.11
N ARG A 101 2.32 0.68 8.92
CA ARG A 101 3.15 0.23 7.82
C ARG A 101 2.71 0.87 6.50
N GLY A 102 2.26 2.12 6.53
CA GLY A 102 1.97 2.93 5.36
C GLY A 102 3.24 3.44 4.68
N ILE A 103 3.28 3.51 3.35
CA ILE A 103 4.40 4.17 2.65
C ILE A 103 3.86 5.11 1.59
N GLY A 104 4.21 6.38 1.72
CA GLY A 104 3.77 7.43 0.82
C GLY A 104 4.00 7.14 -0.67
N GLY A 105 2.94 7.32 -1.46
CA GLY A 105 2.98 7.17 -2.92
C GLY A 105 2.93 5.74 -3.45
N GLN A 106 2.98 4.72 -2.58
CA GLN A 106 2.95 3.32 -3.03
C GLN A 106 1.61 2.89 -3.61
N THR A 107 1.68 1.98 -4.59
CA THR A 107 0.55 1.29 -5.21
C THR A 107 0.42 -0.15 -4.68
N SER A 108 -0.68 -0.82 -5.02
CA SER A 108 -0.96 -2.20 -4.64
C SER A 108 0.14 -3.23 -4.98
N PRO A 109 0.85 -3.21 -6.15
CA PRO A 109 1.95 -4.16 -6.38
C PRO A 109 3.12 -3.97 -5.42
N GLN A 110 3.45 -2.73 -5.03
CA GLN A 110 4.54 -2.46 -4.09
C GLN A 110 4.19 -2.95 -2.68
N LEU A 111 2.96 -2.69 -2.24
CA LEU A 111 2.47 -3.21 -0.97
C LEU A 111 2.46 -4.75 -0.96
N LEU A 112 2.04 -5.39 -2.07
CA LEU A 112 2.07 -6.84 -2.20
C LEU A 112 3.49 -7.41 -2.07
N VAL A 113 4.49 -6.82 -2.72
CA VAL A 113 5.90 -7.27 -2.64
C VAL A 113 6.44 -7.19 -1.21
N ARG A 114 6.11 -6.14 -0.45
CA ARG A 114 6.57 -6.00 0.95
C ARG A 114 5.67 -6.68 1.98
N PHE A 115 4.54 -7.25 1.57
CA PHE A 115 3.53 -7.78 2.48
C PHE A 115 4.07 -8.86 3.41
N ARG A 116 5.02 -9.68 2.93
CA ARG A 116 5.68 -10.68 3.78
C ARG A 116 6.45 -10.04 4.93
N GLN A 117 7.36 -9.12 4.62
CA GLN A 117 8.22 -8.46 5.60
C GLN A 117 7.43 -7.59 6.58
N ASP A 118 6.47 -6.82 6.08
CA ASP A 118 5.81 -5.77 6.85
C ASP A 118 4.48 -6.22 7.48
N VAL A 119 3.99 -7.43 7.15
CA VAL A 119 2.76 -7.98 7.73
C VAL A 119 2.96 -9.42 8.21
N ILE A 120 3.29 -10.34 7.30
CA ILE A 120 3.27 -11.78 7.61
C ILE A 120 4.28 -12.14 8.71
N ASP A 121 5.52 -11.69 8.56
CA ASP A 121 6.62 -12.04 9.47
C ASP A 121 6.51 -11.32 10.82
N LEU A 122 5.64 -10.29 10.91
CA LEU A 122 5.28 -9.65 12.18
C LEU A 122 4.19 -10.44 12.93
N HIS A 123 3.58 -11.40 12.26
CA HIS A 123 2.51 -12.24 12.76
C HIS A 123 1.39 -11.46 13.47
N PRO A 124 0.76 -10.39 12.96
CA PRO A 124 -0.23 -9.65 13.74
C PRO A 124 -1.51 -10.48 14.01
N GLN A 125 -2.38 -10.05 14.94
CA GLN A 125 -3.69 -10.69 15.08
C GLN A 125 -4.64 -10.35 13.92
N ALA A 126 -4.49 -9.14 13.37
CA ALA A 126 -5.20 -8.68 12.17
C ALA A 126 -4.34 -7.74 11.32
N VAL A 127 -4.68 -7.64 10.04
CA VAL A 127 -4.16 -6.61 9.14
C VAL A 127 -5.31 -5.76 8.61
N HIS A 128 -5.14 -4.44 8.64
CA HIS A 128 -5.97 -3.47 7.95
C HIS A 128 -5.29 -3.08 6.65
N ILE A 129 -5.95 -3.30 5.52
CA ILE A 129 -5.42 -3.03 4.17
C ILE A 129 -6.23 -1.89 3.55
N MET A 130 -5.57 -0.75 3.30
CA MET A 130 -6.14 0.39 2.58
C MET A 130 -5.16 0.82 1.48
N ILE A 131 -5.50 0.50 0.24
CA ILE A 131 -4.63 0.72 -0.92
C ILE A 131 -5.50 0.85 -2.18
N GLY A 132 -5.00 1.54 -3.20
CA GLY A 132 -5.67 1.72 -4.49
C GLY A 132 -5.68 3.17 -5.00
N THR A 133 -5.59 4.15 -4.10
CA THR A 133 -5.56 5.59 -4.46
C THR A 133 -4.49 5.88 -5.51
N ASN A 134 -3.27 5.40 -5.27
CA ASN A 134 -2.12 5.64 -6.14
C ASN A 134 -2.12 4.76 -7.40
N ASP A 135 -2.79 3.61 -7.36
CA ASP A 135 -3.02 2.79 -8.55
C ASP A 135 -3.90 3.53 -9.55
N ILE A 136 -5.00 4.13 -9.07
CA ILE A 136 -5.91 4.99 -9.86
C ILE A 136 -5.19 6.24 -10.36
N ALA A 137 -4.27 6.80 -9.56
CA ALA A 137 -3.42 7.91 -9.98
C ALA A 137 -2.36 7.51 -11.04
N GLY A 138 -2.07 6.21 -11.18
CA GLY A 138 -1.09 5.69 -12.14
C GLY A 138 0.36 5.81 -11.68
N ASN A 139 0.63 5.86 -10.37
CA ASN A 139 1.97 6.13 -9.82
C ASN A 139 3.03 5.09 -10.24
N THR A 140 2.62 3.84 -10.51
CA THR A 140 3.50 2.77 -11.03
C THR A 140 3.16 2.37 -12.46
N GLY A 141 2.53 3.28 -13.22
CA GLY A 141 2.07 3.03 -14.58
C GLY A 141 0.61 2.56 -14.65
N ALA A 142 0.16 2.28 -15.87
CA ALA A 142 -1.21 1.86 -16.13
C ALA A 142 -1.49 0.46 -15.58
N ALA A 143 -2.62 0.30 -14.89
CA ALA A 143 -3.14 -0.98 -14.43
C ALA A 143 -4.62 -1.08 -14.77
N THR A 144 -5.11 -2.32 -14.90
CA THR A 144 -6.56 -2.57 -14.95
C THR A 144 -7.12 -2.60 -13.53
N ILE A 145 -8.42 -2.36 -13.35
CA ILE A 145 -9.06 -2.51 -12.04
C ILE A 145 -8.85 -3.95 -11.53
N GLU A 146 -9.00 -4.93 -12.40
CA GLU A 146 -8.82 -6.36 -12.11
C GLU A 146 -7.39 -6.69 -11.62
N THR A 147 -6.38 -5.97 -12.11
CA THR A 147 -5.01 -6.08 -11.59
C THR A 147 -4.92 -5.60 -10.14
N VAL A 148 -5.51 -4.45 -9.82
CA VAL A 148 -5.51 -3.89 -8.45
C VAL A 148 -6.32 -4.78 -7.51
N GLU A 149 -7.49 -5.24 -7.95
CA GLU A 149 -8.31 -6.23 -7.27
C GLU A 149 -7.51 -7.50 -6.96
N GLY A 150 -6.79 -8.04 -7.96
CA GLY A 150 -5.95 -9.23 -7.81
C GLY A 150 -4.83 -9.05 -6.78
N HIS A 151 -4.21 -7.87 -6.69
CA HIS A 151 -3.22 -7.58 -5.66
C HIS A 151 -3.84 -7.56 -4.26
N ILE A 152 -5.00 -6.91 -4.10
CA ILE A 152 -5.72 -6.86 -2.81
C ILE A 152 -6.17 -8.27 -2.39
N ALA A 153 -6.72 -9.06 -3.32
CA ALA A 153 -7.08 -10.45 -3.09
C ALA A 153 -5.87 -11.29 -2.65
N SER A 154 -4.74 -11.17 -3.36
CA SER A 154 -3.51 -11.88 -3.04
C SER A 154 -3.02 -11.57 -1.62
N MET A 155 -3.02 -10.29 -1.20
CA MET A 155 -2.65 -9.92 0.16
C MET A 155 -3.61 -10.48 1.21
N ALA A 156 -4.91 -10.44 0.95
CA ALA A 156 -5.92 -10.98 1.84
C ALA A 156 -5.83 -12.51 1.98
N GLU A 157 -5.54 -13.22 0.89
CA GLU A 157 -5.32 -14.67 0.85
C GLU A 157 -4.04 -15.06 1.59
N LEU A 158 -2.93 -14.33 1.37
CA LEU A 158 -1.68 -14.51 2.11
C LEU A 158 -1.90 -14.31 3.62
N ALA A 159 -2.56 -13.23 4.03
CA ALA A 159 -2.87 -12.99 5.44
C ALA A 159 -3.69 -14.15 6.04
N ARG A 160 -4.74 -14.59 5.35
CA ARG A 160 -5.60 -15.70 5.78
C ARG A 160 -4.81 -17.01 5.92
N ALA A 161 -3.96 -17.34 4.96
CA ALA A 161 -3.12 -18.53 4.98
C ALA A 161 -2.15 -18.56 6.17
N HIS A 162 -1.76 -17.38 6.67
CA HIS A 162 -0.93 -17.21 7.85
C HIS A 162 -1.72 -16.99 9.16
N GLY A 163 -3.04 -17.23 9.15
CA GLY A 163 -3.89 -17.11 10.34
C GLY A 163 -4.11 -15.66 10.81
N ILE A 164 -3.85 -14.68 9.94
CA ILE A 164 -4.03 -13.26 10.21
C ILE A 164 -5.45 -12.85 9.78
N ARG A 165 -6.21 -12.22 10.67
CA ARG A 165 -7.56 -11.73 10.33
C ARG A 165 -7.47 -10.54 9.38
N VAL A 166 -8.30 -10.52 8.35
CA VAL A 166 -8.28 -9.45 7.34
C VAL A 166 -9.37 -8.41 7.61
N ILE A 167 -8.96 -7.14 7.58
CA ILE A 167 -9.80 -5.95 7.53
C ILE A 167 -9.50 -5.25 6.21
N LEU A 168 -10.44 -5.26 5.26
CA LEU A 168 -10.34 -4.55 3.99
C LEU A 168 -11.02 -3.19 4.12
N ALA A 169 -10.33 -2.12 3.77
CA ALA A 169 -10.83 -0.76 3.82
C ALA A 169 -11.26 -0.23 2.46
N SER A 170 -12.30 0.58 2.45
CA SER A 170 -12.61 1.44 1.30
C SER A 170 -11.45 2.39 1.01
N VAL A 171 -11.12 2.58 -0.26
CA VAL A 171 -10.34 3.73 -0.74
C VAL A 171 -11.12 5.02 -0.43
N PRO A 172 -10.52 6.00 0.26
CA PRO A 172 -11.16 7.28 0.54
C PRO A 172 -11.60 8.03 -0.73
N PRO A 173 -12.61 8.92 -0.65
CA PRO A 173 -13.04 9.72 -1.79
C PRO A 173 -11.92 10.67 -2.25
N ALA A 174 -11.87 10.93 -3.55
CA ALA A 174 -11.01 11.94 -4.16
C ALA A 174 -11.68 12.43 -5.43
N GLY A 175 -11.94 13.74 -5.51
CA GLY A 175 -12.52 14.35 -6.71
C GLY A 175 -11.51 14.53 -7.84
N ALA A 176 -10.23 14.74 -7.48
CA ALA A 176 -9.11 14.89 -8.40
C ALA A 176 -7.80 14.55 -7.67
N PHE A 177 -6.74 14.29 -8.42
CA PHE A 177 -5.39 14.15 -7.89
C PHE A 177 -4.54 15.38 -8.25
N PRO A 178 -4.03 16.15 -7.27
CA PRO A 178 -3.17 17.30 -7.54
C PRO A 178 -1.92 16.99 -8.37
N TRP A 179 -1.37 15.78 -8.22
CA TRP A 179 -0.17 15.31 -8.93
C TRP A 179 -0.46 14.54 -10.22
N ALA A 180 -1.72 14.16 -10.48
CA ALA A 180 -2.16 13.40 -11.65
C ALA A 180 -3.47 13.99 -12.21
N LYS A 181 -3.38 15.23 -12.69
CA LYS A 181 -4.53 16.09 -13.03
C LYS A 181 -5.40 15.59 -14.18
N ASP A 182 -4.87 14.68 -15.00
CA ASP A 182 -5.58 14.06 -16.12
C ASP A 182 -6.50 12.90 -15.69
N LYS A 183 -6.36 12.41 -14.45
CA LYS A 183 -7.16 11.29 -13.95
C LYS A 183 -8.54 11.71 -13.52
N GLN A 184 -9.50 10.80 -13.68
CA GLN A 184 -10.89 10.93 -13.25
C GLN A 184 -11.16 9.88 -12.15
N PRO A 185 -10.80 10.17 -10.89
CA PRO A 185 -10.76 9.18 -9.81
C PRO A 185 -12.12 8.66 -9.36
N VAL A 186 -13.13 9.53 -9.29
CA VAL A 186 -14.46 9.21 -8.73
C VAL A 186 -15.06 7.89 -9.22
N PRO A 187 -15.22 7.64 -10.54
CA PRO A 187 -15.80 6.38 -11.02
C PRO A 187 -14.93 5.15 -10.70
N GLN A 188 -13.60 5.30 -10.69
CA GLN A 188 -12.69 4.19 -10.40
C GLN A 188 -12.68 3.84 -8.90
N ILE A 189 -12.69 4.84 -8.02
CA ILE A 189 -12.81 4.65 -6.56
C ILE A 189 -14.14 3.96 -6.24
N ALA A 190 -15.25 4.40 -6.85
CA ALA A 190 -16.55 3.79 -6.67
C ALA A 190 -16.57 2.30 -7.11
N ALA A 191 -16.01 2.00 -8.28
CA ALA A 191 -15.92 0.63 -8.79
C ALA A 191 -15.06 -0.27 -7.89
N LEU A 192 -13.86 0.18 -7.51
CA LEU A 192 -12.96 -0.57 -6.65
C LEU A 192 -13.56 -0.80 -5.25
N ASN A 193 -14.20 0.21 -4.65
CA ASN A 193 -14.86 0.06 -3.35
C ASN A 193 -16.05 -0.90 -3.39
N ALA A 194 -16.83 -0.90 -4.47
CA ALA A 194 -17.90 -1.87 -4.66
C ALA A 194 -17.34 -3.30 -4.66
N TRP A 195 -16.27 -3.54 -5.42
CA TRP A 195 -15.60 -4.83 -5.45
C TRP A 195 -15.00 -5.22 -4.08
N ILE A 196 -14.29 -4.31 -3.39
CA ILE A 196 -13.68 -4.60 -2.08
C ILE A 196 -14.75 -5.04 -1.08
N ARG A 197 -15.90 -4.35 -1.06
CA ARG A 197 -17.04 -4.71 -0.21
C ARG A 197 -17.59 -6.09 -0.54
N GLU A 198 -17.82 -6.38 -1.82
CA GLU A 198 -18.34 -7.67 -2.28
C GLU A 198 -17.36 -8.82 -2.02
N TYR A 199 -16.07 -8.60 -2.26
CA TYR A 199 -15.01 -9.56 -1.97
C TYR A 199 -14.92 -9.83 -0.46
N ALA A 200 -14.93 -8.79 0.38
CA ALA A 200 -14.91 -8.95 1.83
C ALA A 200 -16.12 -9.75 2.32
N GLN A 201 -17.31 -9.48 1.77
CA GLN A 201 -18.53 -10.21 2.11
C GLN A 201 -18.43 -11.68 1.69
N ARG A 202 -18.01 -11.96 0.45
CA ARG A 202 -17.88 -13.31 -0.10
C ARG A 202 -16.89 -14.16 0.69
N GLU A 203 -15.76 -13.59 1.07
CA GLU A 203 -14.68 -14.30 1.77
C GLU A 203 -14.82 -14.28 3.31
N GLY A 204 -15.82 -13.57 3.84
CA GLY A 204 -16.06 -13.45 5.29
C GLY A 204 -15.09 -12.52 6.02
N PHE A 205 -14.37 -11.67 5.29
CA PHE A 205 -13.50 -10.65 5.85
C PHE A 205 -14.27 -9.50 6.49
N THR A 206 -13.57 -8.70 7.29
CA THR A 206 -14.13 -7.47 7.86
C THR A 206 -13.98 -6.36 6.84
N TYR A 207 -15.07 -5.69 6.46
CA TYR A 207 -15.02 -4.49 5.60
C TYR A 207 -15.17 -3.21 6.43
N VAL A 208 -14.27 -2.24 6.27
CA VAL A 208 -14.37 -0.91 6.89
C VAL A 208 -14.63 0.14 5.82
N ASP A 209 -15.70 0.90 5.99
CA ASP A 209 -16.15 1.89 5.01
C ASP A 209 -15.92 3.31 5.55
N TYR A 210 -14.86 3.95 5.06
CA TYR A 210 -14.52 5.34 5.38
C TYR A 210 -15.29 6.34 4.51
N HIS A 211 -15.86 5.90 3.37
CA HIS A 211 -16.50 6.80 2.41
C HIS A 211 -17.60 7.66 3.05
N PRO A 212 -18.55 7.12 3.86
CA PRO A 212 -19.64 7.93 4.43
C PRO A 212 -19.18 9.06 5.36
N VAL A 213 -18.08 8.86 6.09
CA VAL A 213 -17.57 9.88 7.01
C VAL A 213 -16.76 10.95 6.30
N LEU A 214 -16.19 10.63 5.12
CA LEU A 214 -15.30 11.51 4.37
C LEU A 214 -15.94 12.22 3.17
N ASP A 215 -16.96 11.63 2.54
CA ASP A 215 -17.49 12.03 1.22
C ASP A 215 -18.46 13.21 1.26
N ASP A 216 -18.30 14.16 0.35
CA ASP A 216 -19.17 15.33 0.19
C ASP A 216 -20.50 15.05 -0.51
N GLY A 217 -20.74 13.80 -0.93
CA GLY A 217 -21.90 13.36 -1.71
C GLY A 217 -21.63 13.31 -3.21
N HIS A 218 -20.45 13.73 -3.66
CA HIS A 218 -20.05 13.77 -5.07
C HIS A 218 -18.79 12.96 -5.38
N GLY A 219 -18.30 12.16 -4.43
CA GLY A 219 -17.08 11.36 -4.58
C GLY A 219 -15.80 12.11 -4.20
N ALA A 220 -15.91 13.29 -3.59
CA ALA A 220 -14.78 14.10 -3.13
C ALA A 220 -14.77 14.23 -1.61
N MET A 221 -13.61 14.61 -1.05
CA MET A 221 -13.47 14.85 0.39
C MET A 221 -14.32 16.07 0.81
N LYS A 222 -15.07 15.94 1.91
CA LYS A 222 -15.76 17.07 2.55
C LYS A 222 -14.77 18.22 2.83
N PRO A 223 -15.22 19.48 2.72
CA PRO A 223 -14.39 20.64 3.04
C PRO A 223 -13.71 20.53 4.40
N GLY A 224 -12.39 20.77 4.44
CA GLY A 224 -11.58 20.72 5.66
C GLY A 224 -11.17 19.32 6.12
N LEU A 225 -11.69 18.24 5.52
CA LEU A 225 -11.28 16.87 5.86
C LEU A 225 -10.04 16.40 5.10
N ALA A 226 -9.67 17.06 4.00
CA ALA A 226 -8.41 16.82 3.28
C ALA A 226 -7.65 18.12 3.04
N SER A 227 -6.32 18.06 3.08
CA SER A 227 -5.45 19.22 2.84
C SER A 227 -5.30 19.54 1.35
N ASP A 228 -5.39 18.53 0.48
CA ASP A 228 -5.18 18.64 -0.96
C ASP A 228 -6.29 17.97 -1.79
N GLY A 229 -7.41 17.61 -1.13
CA GLY A 229 -8.51 16.86 -1.74
C GLY A 229 -8.34 15.34 -1.70
N VAL A 230 -7.23 14.82 -1.16
CA VAL A 230 -6.95 13.38 -1.04
C VAL A 230 -6.50 13.01 0.37
N HIS A 231 -5.48 13.68 0.90
CA HIS A 231 -4.85 13.32 2.16
C HIS A 231 -5.61 13.91 3.36
N PRO A 232 -6.09 13.08 4.31
CA PRO A 232 -6.85 13.56 5.44
C PRO A 232 -6.10 14.56 6.31
N THR A 233 -6.80 15.60 6.77
CA THR A 233 -6.34 16.48 7.85
C THR A 233 -6.51 15.79 9.21
N ALA A 234 -6.12 16.47 10.30
CA ALA A 234 -6.47 16.01 11.65
C ALA A 234 -7.98 15.77 11.83
N ALA A 235 -8.83 16.62 11.24
CA ALA A 235 -10.28 16.41 11.26
C ALA A 235 -10.71 15.19 10.45
N GLY A 236 -10.09 14.95 9.29
CA GLY A 236 -10.34 13.76 8.47
C GLY A 236 -9.98 12.46 9.20
N TYR A 237 -8.78 12.38 9.78
CA TYR A 237 -8.38 11.22 10.59
C TYR A 237 -9.24 11.04 11.83
N ALA A 238 -9.64 12.12 12.50
CA ALA A 238 -10.57 12.05 13.63
C ALA A 238 -11.93 11.46 13.23
N ALA A 239 -12.41 11.73 12.01
CA ALA A 239 -13.62 11.11 11.47
C ALA A 239 -13.44 9.63 11.14
N MET A 240 -12.26 9.23 10.63
CA MET A 240 -11.95 7.84 10.28
C MET A 240 -11.75 6.94 11.52
N ARG A 241 -11.10 7.46 12.57
CA ARG A 241 -10.72 6.71 13.77
C ARG A 241 -11.84 5.85 14.38
N PRO A 242 -13.03 6.38 14.74
CA PRO A 242 -14.07 5.56 15.36
C PRO A 242 -14.55 4.43 14.44
N VAL A 243 -14.52 4.64 13.12
CA VAL A 243 -14.87 3.64 12.10
C VAL A 243 -13.81 2.52 12.07
N ALA A 244 -12.52 2.89 12.09
CA ALA A 244 -11.41 1.94 12.16
C ALA A 244 -11.43 1.11 13.46
N GLU A 245 -11.62 1.75 14.61
CA GLU A 245 -11.68 1.08 15.91
C GLU A 245 -12.86 0.08 15.98
N ALA A 246 -14.02 0.44 15.41
CA ALA A 246 -15.16 -0.47 15.33
C ALA A 246 -14.86 -1.70 14.46
N ALA A 247 -14.18 -1.51 13.33
CA ALA A 247 -13.74 -2.62 12.47
C ALA A 247 -12.72 -3.53 13.17
N ILE A 248 -11.76 -2.96 13.90
CA ILE A 248 -10.80 -3.72 14.71
C ILE A 248 -11.54 -4.56 15.77
N ARG A 249 -12.46 -3.95 16.53
CA ARG A 249 -13.25 -4.68 17.53
C ARG A 249 -14.04 -5.84 16.91
N ARG A 250 -14.67 -5.62 15.75
CA ARG A 250 -15.42 -6.66 15.03
C ARG A 250 -14.51 -7.78 14.54
N ALA A 251 -13.36 -7.45 13.97
CA ALA A 251 -12.41 -8.44 13.47
C ALA A 251 -11.86 -9.30 14.61
N LEU A 252 -11.38 -8.68 15.69
CA LEU A 252 -10.76 -9.38 16.82
C LEU A 252 -11.78 -10.09 17.73
N GLY A 253 -13.01 -9.59 17.79
CA GLY A 253 -14.11 -10.17 18.58
C GLY A 253 -14.73 -11.44 17.98
N LYS A 254 -14.53 -11.72 16.68
CA LYS A 254 -14.90 -13.01 16.08
C LYS A 254 -14.02 -14.11 16.71
N ARG A 255 -14.55 -14.84 17.71
CA ARG A 255 -13.96 -16.11 18.15
C ARG A 255 -13.97 -17.05 16.94
N GLY A 256 -12.83 -17.67 16.63
CA GLY A 256 -12.72 -18.58 15.50
C GLY A 256 -13.79 -19.65 15.61
N ALA A 257 -14.68 -19.73 14.61
CA ALA A 257 -15.42 -20.96 14.39
C ALA A 257 -14.37 -22.00 14.05
N GLY A 258 -14.17 -22.96 14.96
CA GLY A 258 -13.21 -24.03 14.79
C GLY A 258 -13.38 -24.69 13.42
N ARG A 259 -12.25 -24.83 12.72
CA ARG A 259 -12.05 -25.86 11.73
C ARG A 259 -10.84 -26.67 12.19
#